data_AF-A0A6F8XWM5-F1
#
_entry.id   AF-A0A6F8XWM5-F1
#
_cell.length_a   1.000
_cell.length_b   1.000
_cell.length_c   1.000
_cell.angle_alpha   90.00
_cell.angle_beta   90.00
_cell.angle_gamma   90.00
#
_symmetry.space_group_name_H-M   'P 1'
#
loop_
_entity.id
_entity.type
_entity.pdbx_description
1 polymer ?
#
loop_
_entity_poly.entity_id
_entity_poly.type
_entity_poly.pdbx_seq_one_letter_code
_entity_poly.pdbx_strand_id
1 'polypeptide(L)'
;MGVLPAGDLEVRLERVDGETLRWSWATADEPIFPHPLATLPDDEPSTVRLTSGPDGFTLRHEGVLGRHAFALGLIWDQLLDTAGPYPWVETLRRQAAEATAQAEKTRRLRAEREAERWGGPPPSDRVRGLLSQAQSLARMDRPILDRIDALPAARQREAACWAARRAMRVAGLEGIGWIAEVLAAAEADHPLPPSFTEQGGAPAFHRLLSDPEVPHTTVPLRIDSKTFGIHSVTEMLQQAAAFPALLALANDDPLAAAIDAVYNAAIAHGDDRDRFFTDAHTALR
;
A
#
# COMPACT_ATOMS: atom_id res chain seq x y z
N MET A 1 11.01 42.62 -17.89
CA MET A 1 10.77 41.69 -16.78
C MET A 1 11.94 40.72 -16.79
N GLY A 2 12.67 40.59 -15.69
CA GLY A 2 13.75 39.62 -15.55
C GLY A 2 13.23 38.38 -14.82
N VAL A 3 13.59 37.19 -15.29
CA VAL A 3 13.25 35.92 -14.63
C VAL A 3 14.55 35.23 -14.26
N LEU A 4 14.67 34.81 -13.00
CA LEU A 4 15.84 34.15 -12.46
C LEU A 4 15.45 32.75 -11.99
N PRO A 5 16.02 31.67 -12.58
CA PRO A 5 15.70 30.31 -12.18
C PRO A 5 16.28 30.00 -10.80
N ALA A 6 15.49 29.35 -9.95
CA ALA A 6 15.83 28.98 -8.58
C ALA A 6 15.32 27.56 -8.25
N GLY A 7 15.65 26.59 -9.09
CA GLY A 7 15.19 25.19 -8.95
C GLY A 7 13.78 25.01 -9.49
N ASP A 8 12.85 24.56 -8.64
CA ASP A 8 11.41 24.46 -8.98
C ASP A 8 10.67 25.79 -8.90
N LEU A 9 11.36 26.83 -8.45
CA LEU A 9 10.85 28.18 -8.34
C LEU A 9 11.63 29.09 -9.28
N GLU A 10 11.05 30.25 -9.55
CA GLU A 10 11.69 31.35 -10.23
C GLU A 10 11.43 32.66 -9.49
N VAL A 11 12.40 33.56 -9.56
CA VAL A 11 12.23 34.93 -9.10
C VAL A 11 11.88 35.79 -10.29
N ARG A 12 10.79 36.55 -10.17
CA ARG A 12 10.35 37.53 -11.15
C ARG A 12 10.69 38.93 -10.65
N LEU A 13 11.43 39.65 -11.48
CA LEU A 13 11.76 41.07 -11.32
C LEU A 13 10.98 41.89 -12.34
N GLU A 14 10.02 42.67 -11.86
CA GLU A 14 9.20 43.56 -12.67
C GLU A 14 9.56 45.02 -12.39
N ARG A 15 9.73 45.81 -13.44
CA ARG A 15 10.02 47.23 -13.28
C ARG A 15 8.74 47.99 -12.99
N VAL A 16 8.70 48.68 -11.84
CA VAL A 16 7.57 49.53 -11.43
C VAL A 16 7.80 50.95 -11.93
N ASP A 17 9.00 51.49 -11.76
CA ASP A 17 9.41 52.81 -12.27
C ASP A 17 10.92 52.87 -12.59
N GLY A 18 11.49 54.08 -12.70
CA GLY A 18 12.90 54.29 -13.03
C GLY A 18 13.88 53.66 -12.02
N GLU A 19 13.50 53.61 -10.75
CA GLU A 19 14.36 53.24 -9.61
C GLU A 19 13.80 52.07 -8.78
N THR A 20 12.55 51.66 -9.03
CA THR A 20 11.84 50.65 -8.23
C THR A 20 11.55 49.39 -9.06
N LEU A 21 11.93 48.25 -8.51
CA LEU A 21 11.61 46.91 -9.01
C LEU A 21 10.74 46.16 -7.99
N ARG A 22 9.79 45.38 -8.49
CA ARG A 22 9.00 44.41 -7.71
C ARG A 22 9.65 43.04 -7.80
N TRP A 23 9.92 42.43 -6.66
CA TRP A 23 10.43 41.08 -6.50
C TRP A 23 9.28 40.16 -6.10
N SER A 24 9.09 39.06 -6.82
CA SER A 24 8.12 38.03 -6.45
C SER A 24 8.66 36.63 -6.73
N TRP A 25 8.27 35.68 -5.90
CA TRP A 25 8.49 34.26 -6.16
C TRP A 25 7.33 33.71 -6.99
N ALA A 26 7.65 32.84 -7.94
CA ALA A 26 6.68 32.04 -8.66
C ALA A 26 7.19 30.60 -8.77
N THR A 27 6.26 29.67 -9.02
CA THR A 27 6.63 28.32 -9.47
C THR A 27 7.23 28.41 -10.86
N ALA A 28 8.33 27.70 -11.11
CA ALA A 28 8.89 27.58 -12.44
C ALA A 28 7.94 26.80 -13.35
N ASP A 29 7.88 27.18 -14.63
CA ASP A 29 7.07 26.47 -15.64
C ASP A 29 7.55 25.03 -15.86
N GLU A 30 8.86 24.80 -15.69
CA GLU A 30 9.51 23.49 -15.78
C GLU A 30 10.27 23.19 -14.47
N PRO A 31 9.59 22.65 -13.44
CA PRO A 31 10.27 22.22 -12.22
C PRO A 31 11.20 21.05 -12.51
N ILE A 32 12.30 20.98 -11.77
CA ILE A 32 13.40 20.04 -12.04
C ILE A 32 13.44 18.89 -11.04
N PHE A 33 12.89 19.05 -9.83
CA PHE A 33 12.88 17.99 -8.83
C PHE A 33 11.67 17.06 -8.98
N PRO A 34 11.78 15.78 -8.60
CA PRO A 34 10.70 14.79 -8.74
C PRO A 34 9.46 15.10 -7.88
N HIS A 35 9.61 15.90 -6.82
CA HIS A 35 8.52 16.44 -6.01
C HIS A 35 8.68 17.95 -5.96
N PRO A 36 8.07 18.68 -6.92
CA PRO A 36 8.26 20.12 -7.04
C PRO A 36 7.86 20.87 -5.77
N LEU A 37 8.63 21.89 -5.41
CA LEU A 37 8.22 22.83 -4.38
C LEU A 37 6.98 23.61 -4.82
N ALA A 38 5.86 23.40 -4.12
CA ALA A 38 4.62 24.15 -4.32
C ALA A 38 4.48 25.35 -3.37
N THR A 39 5.29 25.38 -2.31
CA THR A 39 5.25 26.46 -1.30
C THR A 39 6.26 27.52 -1.65
N LEU A 40 5.81 28.76 -1.80
CA LEU A 40 6.68 29.91 -2.04
C LEU A 40 7.40 30.31 -0.73
N PRO A 41 8.68 30.74 -0.81
CA PRO A 41 9.40 31.26 0.36
C PRO A 41 8.71 32.48 0.98
N ASP A 42 8.09 33.29 0.14
CA ASP A 42 7.33 34.49 0.50
C ASP A 42 6.09 34.56 -0.40
N ASP A 43 4.92 34.75 0.21
CA ASP A 43 3.64 34.89 -0.47
C ASP A 43 3.36 36.34 -0.88
N GLU A 44 4.09 37.31 -0.30
CA GLU A 44 3.98 38.72 -0.65
C GLU A 44 5.16 39.22 -1.52
N PRO A 45 4.89 40.02 -2.57
CA PRO A 45 5.95 40.67 -3.32
C PRO A 45 6.72 41.66 -2.45
N SER A 46 8.05 41.66 -2.58
CA SER A 46 8.95 42.62 -1.92
C SER A 46 9.44 43.68 -2.91
N THR A 47 10.01 44.76 -2.38
CA THR A 47 10.43 45.92 -3.20
C THR A 47 11.94 46.01 -3.24
N VAL A 48 12.50 46.26 -4.41
CA VAL A 48 13.94 46.47 -4.61
C VAL A 48 14.13 47.87 -5.19
N ARG A 49 14.83 48.74 -4.46
CA ARG A 49 15.15 50.09 -4.88
C ARG A 49 16.58 50.15 -5.37
N LEU A 50 16.78 50.79 -6.51
CA LEU A 50 18.07 51.01 -7.14
C LEU A 50 18.33 52.51 -7.22
N THR A 51 19.27 53.00 -6.43
CA THR A 51 19.68 54.41 -6.44
C THR A 51 21.02 54.54 -7.15
N SER A 52 21.07 55.32 -8.23
CA SER A 52 22.32 55.64 -8.91
C SER A 52 23.04 56.77 -8.17
N GLY A 53 24.32 56.57 -7.86
CA GLY A 53 25.21 57.56 -7.28
C GLY A 53 26.51 57.70 -8.10
N PRO A 54 27.36 58.67 -7.75
CA PRO A 54 28.63 58.92 -8.43
C PRO A 54 29.59 57.72 -8.39
N ASP A 55 29.44 56.82 -7.40
CA ASP A 55 30.28 55.63 -7.19
C ASP A 55 29.64 54.33 -7.71
N GLY A 56 28.49 54.40 -8.41
CA GLY A 56 27.78 53.25 -8.95
C GLY A 56 26.31 53.15 -8.50
N PHE A 57 25.79 51.93 -8.36
CA PHE A 57 24.41 51.70 -7.92
C PHE A 57 24.38 51.20 -6.47
N THR A 58 23.47 51.76 -5.67
CA THR A 58 23.11 51.20 -4.36
C THR A 58 21.79 50.45 -4.49
N LEU A 59 21.76 49.19 -4.05
CA LEU A 59 20.56 48.36 -4.03
C LEU A 59 20.04 48.23 -2.60
N ARG A 60 18.74 48.47 -2.41
CA ARG A 60 18.04 48.26 -1.13
C ARG A 60 16.83 47.36 -1.34
N HIS A 61 16.82 46.19 -0.69
CA HIS A 61 15.68 45.27 -0.70
C HIS A 61 14.83 45.51 0.56
N GLU A 62 13.59 45.93 0.36
CA GLU A 62 12.60 46.28 1.39
C GLU A 62 11.49 45.23 1.44
N GLY A 63 10.92 45.00 2.63
CA GLY A 63 9.87 43.99 2.82
C GLY A 63 10.36 42.55 2.89
N VAL A 64 11.67 42.35 3.13
CA VAL A 64 12.25 41.02 3.27
C VAL A 64 12.16 40.53 4.71
N LEU A 65 11.60 39.35 4.91
CA LEU A 65 11.63 38.67 6.20
C LEU A 65 13.10 38.42 6.62
N GLY A 66 13.48 38.81 7.84
CA GLY A 66 14.89 38.77 8.28
C GLY A 66 15.59 37.42 8.08
N ARG A 67 14.84 36.30 8.16
CA ARG A 67 15.33 34.95 7.89
C ARG A 67 15.76 34.70 6.42
N HIS A 68 15.28 35.50 5.47
CA HIS A 68 15.60 35.38 4.04
C HIS A 68 16.66 36.41 3.58
N ALA A 69 16.94 37.44 4.38
CA ALA A 69 17.84 38.54 4.00
C ALA A 69 19.26 38.07 3.65
N PHE A 70 19.79 37.09 4.38
CA PHE A 70 21.11 36.52 4.10
C PHE A 70 21.17 35.80 2.75
N ALA A 71 20.17 34.96 2.45
CA ALA A 71 20.10 34.22 1.19
C ALA A 71 19.91 35.17 -0.01
N LEU A 72 19.08 36.21 0.15
CA LEU A 72 18.88 37.23 -0.88
C LEU A 72 20.13 38.08 -1.12
N GLY A 73 20.90 38.38 -0.07
CA GLY A 73 22.18 39.06 -0.19
C GLY A 73 23.16 38.31 -1.10
N LEU A 74 23.27 36.99 -0.93
CA LEU A 74 24.11 36.14 -1.78
C LEU A 74 23.64 36.09 -3.24
N ILE A 75 22.32 36.11 -3.47
CA ILE A 75 21.75 36.15 -4.83
C ILE A 75 22.10 37.47 -5.51
N TRP A 76 21.95 38.60 -4.79
CA TRP A 76 22.28 39.91 -5.34
C TRP A 76 23.77 40.09 -5.61
N ASP A 77 24.63 39.66 -4.69
CA ASP A 77 26.09 39.68 -4.85
C ASP A 77 26.51 39.00 -6.16
N GLN A 78 25.98 37.80 -6.42
CA GLN A 78 26.28 37.06 -7.64
C GLN A 78 25.69 37.69 -8.91
N LEU A 79 24.46 38.23 -8.85
CA LEU A 79 23.78 38.84 -9.99
C LEU A 79 24.45 40.14 -10.44
N LEU A 80 25.02 40.90 -9.50
CA LEU A 80 25.69 42.16 -9.78
C LEU A 80 27.11 41.95 -10.31
N ASP A 81 27.81 40.91 -9.84
CA ASP A 81 29.21 40.67 -10.20
C ASP A 81 29.43 39.80 -11.45
N THR A 82 28.42 39.06 -11.92
CA THR A 82 28.64 38.04 -12.98
C THR A 82 27.64 38.15 -14.14
N ALA A 83 28.13 38.56 -15.32
CA ALA A 83 27.40 38.37 -16.58
C ALA A 83 27.68 36.95 -17.11
N GLY A 84 26.76 36.00 -16.86
CA GLY A 84 26.96 34.61 -17.28
C GLY A 84 25.85 33.66 -16.80
N PRO A 85 25.95 32.36 -17.13
CA PRO A 85 25.01 31.35 -16.64
C PRO A 85 25.06 31.28 -15.11
N TYR A 86 23.89 31.15 -14.49
CA TYR A 86 23.74 31.10 -13.04
C TYR A 86 24.46 29.86 -12.46
N PRO A 87 25.50 30.03 -11.61
CA PRO A 87 26.36 28.92 -11.18
C PRO A 87 25.60 27.87 -10.34
N TRP A 88 24.51 28.27 -9.68
CA TRP A 88 23.65 27.34 -8.95
C TRP A 88 22.78 26.47 -9.85
N VAL A 89 22.47 26.87 -11.09
CA VAL A 89 21.57 26.10 -11.97
C VAL A 89 22.15 24.73 -12.30
N GLU A 90 23.45 24.65 -12.60
CA GLU A 90 24.09 23.36 -12.89
C GLU A 90 24.16 22.48 -11.64
N THR A 91 24.41 23.10 -10.48
CA THR A 91 24.41 22.40 -9.18
C THR A 91 23.03 21.84 -8.86
N LEU A 92 21.97 22.63 -9.05
CA LEU A 92 20.59 22.22 -8.82
C LEU A 92 20.15 21.14 -9.82
N ARG A 93 20.55 21.23 -11.10
CA ARG A 93 20.29 20.19 -12.10
C ARG A 93 20.96 18.86 -11.74
N ARG A 94 22.21 18.89 -11.29
CA ARG A 94 22.90 17.69 -10.80
C ARG A 94 22.16 17.08 -9.60
N GLN A 95 21.78 17.90 -8.62
CA GLN A 95 21.00 17.44 -7.46
C GLN A 95 19.64 16.87 -7.85
N ALA A 96 18.95 17.49 -8.80
CA ALA A 96 17.68 17.02 -9.34
C ALA A 96 17.82 15.67 -10.07
N ALA A 97 18.88 15.49 -10.85
CA ALA A 97 19.20 14.22 -11.49
C ALA A 97 19.50 13.11 -10.46
N GLU A 98 20.29 13.41 -9.43
CA GLU A 98 20.56 12.49 -8.32
C GLU A 98 19.28 12.14 -7.55
N ALA A 99 18.43 13.13 -7.25
CA ALA A 99 17.15 12.92 -6.58
C ALA A 99 16.21 12.04 -7.41
N THR A 100 16.14 12.28 -8.72
CA THR A 100 15.35 11.47 -9.66
C THR A 100 15.86 10.04 -9.73
N ALA A 101 17.18 9.84 -9.84
CA ALA A 101 17.79 8.52 -9.84
C ALA A 101 17.53 7.78 -8.52
N GLN A 102 17.61 8.47 -7.39
CA GLN A 102 17.34 7.89 -6.07
C GLN A 102 15.85 7.55 -5.88
N ALA A 103 14.94 8.41 -6.35
CA ALA A 103 13.51 8.17 -6.33
C ALA A 103 13.15 6.96 -7.21
N GLU A 104 13.73 6.85 -8.40
CA GLU A 104 13.54 5.71 -9.28
C GLU A 104 14.10 4.42 -8.67
N LYS A 105 15.32 4.46 -8.11
CA LYS A 105 15.91 3.32 -7.40
C LYS A 105 15.01 2.86 -6.25
N THR A 106 14.47 3.81 -5.48
CA THR A 106 13.57 3.52 -4.36
C THR A 106 12.25 2.91 -4.86
N ARG A 107 11.69 3.44 -5.95
CA ARG A 107 10.49 2.88 -6.61
C ARG A 107 10.73 1.45 -7.10
N ARG A 108 11.87 1.19 -7.74
CA ARG A 108 12.27 -0.15 -8.21
C ARG A 108 12.40 -1.13 -7.04
N LEU A 109 13.17 -0.77 -6.01
CA LEU A 109 13.32 -1.60 -4.80
C LEU A 109 11.98 -1.85 -4.10
N ARG A 110 11.08 -0.87 -4.06
CA ARG A 110 9.73 -1.03 -3.51
C ARG A 110 8.90 -2.02 -4.34
N ALA A 111 8.93 -1.88 -5.67
CA ALA A 111 8.23 -2.77 -6.58
C ALA A 111 8.77 -4.21 -6.52
N GLU A 112 10.09 -4.38 -6.45
CA GLU A 112 10.74 -5.68 -6.28
C GLU A 112 10.32 -6.35 -4.96
N ARG A 113 10.39 -5.63 -3.83
CA ARG A 113 9.94 -6.13 -2.53
C ARG A 113 8.46 -6.49 -2.50
N GLU A 114 7.64 -5.69 -3.17
CA GLU A 114 6.22 -5.97 -3.29
C GLU A 114 6.01 -7.23 -4.14
N ALA A 115 6.73 -7.37 -5.24
CA ALA A 115 6.63 -8.54 -6.10
C ALA A 115 7.06 -9.83 -5.38
N GLU A 116 8.16 -9.78 -4.63
CA GLU A 116 8.61 -10.88 -3.77
C GLU A 116 7.56 -11.28 -2.73
N ARG A 117 6.90 -10.30 -2.10
CA ARG A 117 5.87 -10.55 -1.08
C ARG A 117 4.64 -11.24 -1.64
N TRP A 118 4.29 -10.93 -2.89
CA TRP A 118 3.09 -11.41 -3.56
C TRP A 118 3.33 -12.60 -4.51
N GLY A 119 4.57 -13.06 -4.65
CA GLY A 119 4.94 -14.16 -5.53
C GLY A 119 4.82 -13.82 -7.03
N GLY A 120 4.94 -12.55 -7.40
CA GLY A 120 4.71 -12.06 -8.77
C GLY A 120 4.31 -10.58 -8.81
N PRO A 121 3.76 -10.08 -9.92
CA PRO A 121 3.25 -8.71 -10.00
C PRO A 121 2.27 -8.39 -8.85
N PRO A 122 2.22 -7.14 -8.39
CA PRO A 122 1.31 -6.75 -7.31
C PRO A 122 -0.15 -7.03 -7.73
N PRO A 123 -1.00 -7.53 -6.81
CA PRO A 123 -2.41 -7.76 -7.10
C PRO A 123 -3.17 -6.44 -7.20
N SER A 124 -4.48 -6.52 -7.51
CA SER A 124 -5.37 -5.37 -7.57
C SER A 124 -5.39 -4.59 -6.24
N ASP A 125 -5.75 -3.30 -6.30
CA ASP A 125 -5.88 -2.45 -5.11
C ASP A 125 -6.87 -3.02 -4.09
N ARG A 126 -7.91 -3.71 -4.58
CA ARG A 126 -8.91 -4.39 -3.74
C ARG A 126 -8.27 -5.51 -2.92
N VAL A 127 -7.53 -6.41 -3.55
CA VAL A 127 -6.78 -7.48 -2.85
C VAL A 127 -5.70 -6.90 -1.95
N ARG A 128 -5.05 -5.79 -2.35
CA ARG A 128 -4.05 -5.12 -1.51
C ARG A 128 -4.65 -4.57 -0.20
N GLY A 129 -5.93 -4.23 -0.19
CA GLY A 129 -6.65 -3.79 1.02
C GLY A 129 -6.99 -4.90 2.01
N LEU A 130 -7.05 -6.17 1.56
CA LEU A 130 -7.40 -7.35 2.36
C LEU A 130 -6.12 -7.99 2.93
N LEU A 131 -5.56 -7.41 3.99
CA LEU A 131 -4.22 -7.80 4.48
C LEU A 131 -4.20 -9.10 5.30
N SER A 132 -3.01 -9.70 5.38
CA SER A 132 -2.59 -10.98 6.01
C SER A 132 -2.96 -12.29 5.29
N GLN A 133 -4.25 -12.60 5.10
CA GLN A 133 -4.67 -13.87 4.50
C GLN A 133 -4.47 -13.89 2.98
N ALA A 134 -4.77 -12.80 2.28
CA ALA A 134 -4.51 -12.69 0.83
C ALA A 134 -3.03 -12.85 0.48
N GLN A 135 -2.13 -12.24 1.26
CA GLN A 135 -0.68 -12.41 1.07
C GLN A 135 -0.24 -13.85 1.36
N SER A 136 -0.81 -14.46 2.39
CA SER A 136 -0.48 -15.84 2.74
C SER A 136 -0.96 -16.83 1.69
N LEU A 137 -2.16 -16.61 1.12
CA LEU A 137 -2.68 -17.37 -0.01
C LEU A 137 -1.81 -17.18 -1.26
N ALA A 138 -1.40 -15.94 -1.59
CA ALA A 138 -0.52 -15.66 -2.73
C ALA A 138 0.80 -16.44 -2.67
N ARG A 139 1.37 -16.60 -1.47
CA ARG A 139 2.61 -17.37 -1.27
C ARG A 139 2.41 -18.88 -1.44
N MET A 140 1.20 -19.39 -1.17
CA MET A 140 0.88 -20.80 -1.34
C MET A 140 0.55 -21.11 -2.79
N ASP A 141 -0.33 -20.30 -3.38
CA ASP A 141 -0.81 -20.44 -4.73
C ASP A 141 -1.24 -19.06 -5.25
N ARG A 142 -0.38 -18.43 -6.06
CA ARG A 142 -0.71 -17.14 -6.67
C ARG A 142 -1.83 -17.24 -7.71
N PRO A 143 -1.81 -18.24 -8.63
CA PRO A 143 -2.86 -18.38 -9.62
C PRO A 143 -4.29 -18.53 -9.06
N ILE A 144 -4.47 -19.16 -7.88
CA ILE A 144 -5.81 -19.28 -7.28
C ILE A 144 -6.30 -17.92 -6.74
N LEU A 145 -5.43 -17.12 -6.13
CA LEU A 145 -5.77 -15.79 -5.65
C LEU A 145 -6.22 -14.89 -6.80
N ASP A 146 -5.45 -14.84 -7.89
CA ASP A 146 -5.79 -14.04 -9.07
C ASP A 146 -7.12 -14.50 -9.69
N ARG A 147 -7.40 -15.81 -9.65
CA ARG A 147 -8.67 -16.35 -10.12
C ARG A 147 -9.84 -15.89 -9.26
N ILE A 148 -9.71 -15.94 -7.94
CA ILE A 148 -10.76 -15.49 -7.02
C ILE A 148 -11.04 -13.99 -7.21
N ASP A 149 -10.00 -13.16 -7.37
CA ASP A 149 -10.14 -11.72 -7.63
C ASP A 149 -10.92 -11.44 -8.93
N ALA A 150 -10.67 -12.25 -9.97
CA ALA A 150 -11.35 -12.12 -11.26
C ALA A 150 -12.81 -12.62 -11.27
N LEU A 151 -13.26 -13.37 -10.26
CA LEU A 151 -14.62 -13.89 -10.20
C LEU A 151 -15.65 -12.78 -9.87
N PRO A 152 -16.87 -12.83 -10.44
CA PRO A 152 -17.98 -12.01 -9.96
C PRO A 152 -18.32 -12.29 -8.49
N ALA A 153 -18.91 -11.32 -7.80
CA ALA A 153 -19.27 -11.42 -6.38
C ALA A 153 -20.06 -12.69 -6.00
N ALA A 154 -21.04 -13.09 -6.83
CA ALA A 154 -21.81 -14.33 -6.61
C ALA A 154 -20.92 -15.58 -6.67
N ARG A 155 -20.01 -15.65 -7.65
CA ARG A 155 -19.05 -16.76 -7.78
C ARG A 155 -17.99 -16.76 -6.68
N GLN A 156 -17.63 -15.60 -6.14
CA GLN A 156 -16.78 -15.49 -4.94
C GLN A 156 -17.49 -16.08 -3.71
N ARG A 157 -18.80 -15.83 -3.52
CA ARG A 157 -19.59 -16.48 -2.46
C ARG A 157 -19.65 -17.99 -2.63
N GLU A 158 -19.92 -18.47 -3.84
CA GLU A 158 -19.90 -19.90 -4.14
C GLU A 158 -18.53 -20.54 -3.86
N ALA A 159 -17.44 -19.85 -4.21
CA ALA A 159 -16.07 -20.27 -3.91
C ALA A 159 -15.83 -20.39 -2.40
N ALA A 160 -16.31 -19.42 -1.63
CA ALA A 160 -16.20 -19.42 -0.17
C ALA A 160 -16.95 -20.63 0.43
N CYS A 161 -18.22 -20.84 0.05
CA CYS A 161 -19.02 -21.97 0.52
C CYS A 161 -18.39 -23.32 0.13
N TRP A 162 -17.89 -23.43 -1.11
CA TRP A 162 -17.17 -24.62 -1.57
C TRP A 162 -15.94 -24.92 -0.70
N ALA A 163 -15.13 -23.90 -0.42
CA ALA A 163 -13.92 -24.06 0.39
C ALA A 163 -14.25 -24.40 1.85
N ALA A 164 -15.23 -23.72 2.45
CA ALA A 164 -15.71 -24.00 3.80
C ALA A 164 -16.22 -25.44 3.93
N ARG A 165 -17.01 -25.93 2.97
CA ARG A 165 -17.46 -27.32 2.94
C ARG A 165 -16.29 -28.30 2.88
N ARG A 166 -15.29 -28.05 2.04
CA ARG A 166 -14.09 -28.91 1.96
C ARG A 166 -13.28 -28.90 3.25
N ALA A 167 -13.15 -27.74 3.90
CA ALA A 167 -12.51 -27.63 5.20
C ALA A 167 -13.26 -28.42 6.28
N MET A 168 -14.59 -28.28 6.37
CA MET A 168 -15.40 -29.02 7.34
C MET A 168 -15.31 -30.53 7.09
N ARG A 169 -15.29 -30.97 5.83
CA ARG A 169 -15.16 -32.38 5.48
C ARG A 169 -13.85 -32.98 5.95
N VAL A 170 -12.73 -32.35 5.59
CA VAL A 170 -11.40 -32.90 5.89
C VAL A 170 -11.16 -32.96 7.41
N ALA A 171 -11.75 -32.03 8.17
CA ALA A 171 -11.68 -32.00 9.62
C ALA A 171 -12.74 -32.87 10.33
N GLY A 172 -13.60 -33.58 9.60
CA GLY A 172 -14.66 -34.42 10.18
C GLY A 172 -15.78 -33.63 10.88
N LEU A 173 -15.93 -32.34 10.56
CA LEU A 173 -16.91 -31.44 11.17
C LEU A 173 -18.27 -31.44 10.45
N GLU A 174 -18.36 -31.95 9.22
CA GLU A 174 -19.62 -32.04 8.45
C GLU A 174 -20.71 -32.85 9.16
N GLY A 175 -20.34 -33.78 10.06
CA GLY A 175 -21.29 -34.62 10.81
C GLY A 175 -21.80 -34.01 12.11
N ILE A 176 -21.24 -32.89 12.57
CA ILE A 176 -21.60 -32.25 13.83
C ILE A 176 -22.83 -31.37 13.59
N GLY A 177 -23.95 -31.67 14.25
CA GLY A 177 -25.27 -31.13 13.90
C GLY A 177 -25.31 -29.60 13.76
N TRP A 178 -24.79 -28.87 14.74
CA TRP A 178 -24.79 -27.40 14.72
C TRP A 178 -23.85 -26.80 13.64
N ILE A 179 -22.81 -27.53 13.22
CA ILE A 179 -21.92 -27.11 12.12
C ILE A 179 -22.59 -27.42 10.78
N ALA A 180 -23.20 -28.60 10.65
CA ALA A 180 -23.89 -29.05 9.45
C ALA A 180 -25.07 -28.11 9.10
N GLU A 181 -25.85 -27.71 10.10
CA GLU A 181 -26.96 -26.76 9.96
C GLU A 181 -26.47 -25.40 9.43
N VAL A 182 -25.37 -24.90 9.98
CA VAL A 182 -24.79 -23.60 9.59
C VAL A 182 -24.20 -23.65 8.19
N LEU A 183 -23.52 -24.74 7.84
CA LEU A 183 -23.00 -24.94 6.48
C LEU A 183 -24.15 -25.00 5.46
N ALA A 184 -25.25 -25.71 5.78
CA ALA A 184 -26.42 -25.76 4.92
C ALA A 184 -27.13 -24.40 4.80
N ALA A 185 -27.19 -23.63 5.89
CA ALA A 185 -27.73 -22.27 5.87
C ALA A 185 -26.92 -21.34 4.96
N ALA A 186 -25.58 -21.37 5.07
CA ALA A 186 -24.69 -20.55 4.24
C ALA A 186 -24.83 -20.85 2.75
N GLU A 187 -25.00 -22.13 2.39
CA GLU A 187 -25.18 -22.54 0.99
C GLU A 187 -26.54 -22.21 0.41
N ALA A 188 -27.54 -22.09 1.26
CA ALA A 188 -28.85 -21.57 0.89
C ALA A 188 -28.91 -20.03 0.90
N ASP A 189 -27.76 -19.35 1.06
CA ASP A 189 -27.65 -17.90 1.18
C ASP A 189 -28.47 -17.32 2.34
N HIS A 190 -28.63 -18.11 3.40
CA HIS A 190 -29.26 -17.64 4.63
C HIS A 190 -28.22 -17.01 5.58
N PRO A 191 -28.62 -15.98 6.36
CA PRO A 191 -27.76 -15.38 7.36
C PRO A 191 -27.25 -16.41 8.37
N LEU A 192 -25.97 -16.31 8.71
CA LEU A 192 -25.39 -17.17 9.75
C LEU A 192 -25.93 -16.79 11.14
N PRO A 193 -26.01 -17.75 12.08
CA PRO A 193 -26.43 -17.46 13.44
C PRO A 193 -25.51 -16.44 14.12
N PRO A 194 -26.02 -15.64 15.09
CA PRO A 194 -25.22 -14.65 15.81
C PRO A 194 -23.92 -15.19 16.43
N SER A 195 -23.89 -16.45 16.86
CA SER A 195 -22.68 -17.08 17.41
C SER A 195 -21.50 -17.15 16.43
N PHE A 196 -21.76 -17.04 15.12
CA PHE A 196 -20.75 -17.06 14.05
C PHE A 196 -20.37 -15.67 13.55
N THR A 197 -21.21 -14.65 13.79
CA THR A 197 -21.00 -13.29 13.30
C THR A 197 -20.49 -12.36 14.42
N GLU A 198 -20.95 -12.56 15.65
CA GLU A 198 -20.55 -11.75 16.80
C GLU A 198 -19.11 -12.01 17.21
N GLN A 199 -18.36 -10.93 17.48
CA GLN A 199 -16.97 -10.98 17.93
C GLN A 199 -16.06 -11.82 16.99
N GLY A 200 -16.37 -11.81 15.68
CA GLY A 200 -15.64 -12.61 14.69
C GLY A 200 -15.84 -14.11 14.84
N GLY A 201 -16.95 -14.56 15.43
CA GLY A 201 -17.27 -15.97 15.61
C GLY A 201 -16.59 -16.63 16.81
N ALA A 202 -16.00 -15.84 17.72
CA ALA A 202 -15.37 -16.34 18.93
C ALA A 202 -16.28 -17.27 19.76
N PRO A 203 -17.60 -17.01 19.94
CA PRO A 203 -18.48 -17.93 20.66
C PRO A 203 -18.58 -19.31 20.00
N ALA A 204 -18.73 -19.36 18.66
CA ALA A 204 -18.77 -20.61 17.92
C ALA A 204 -17.42 -21.35 17.96
N PHE A 205 -16.30 -20.61 17.90
CA PHE A 205 -14.97 -21.19 18.03
C PHE A 205 -14.74 -21.79 19.43
N HIS A 206 -15.19 -21.11 20.49
CA HIS A 206 -15.11 -21.65 21.86
C HIS A 206 -15.96 -22.91 22.03
N ARG A 207 -17.15 -22.93 21.41
CA ARG A 207 -18.00 -24.13 21.37
C ARG A 207 -17.27 -25.29 20.69
N LEU A 208 -16.67 -25.07 19.53
CA LEU A 208 -15.87 -26.08 18.82
C LEU A 208 -14.83 -26.75 19.72
N LEU A 209 -14.07 -25.95 20.48
CA LEU A 209 -12.99 -26.46 21.34
C LEU A 209 -13.49 -27.21 22.59
N SER A 210 -14.74 -27.01 22.98
CA SER A 210 -15.30 -27.57 24.22
C SER A 210 -16.29 -28.72 23.96
N ASP A 211 -16.68 -28.92 22.70
CA ASP A 211 -17.69 -29.89 22.30
C ASP A 211 -17.10 -31.32 22.24
N PRO A 212 -17.60 -32.27 23.05
CA PRO A 212 -17.06 -33.63 23.10
C PRO A 212 -17.33 -34.44 21.82
N GLU A 213 -18.28 -34.02 20.98
CA GLU A 213 -18.54 -34.67 19.69
C GLU A 213 -17.49 -34.28 18.63
N VAL A 214 -16.73 -33.21 18.85
CA VAL A 214 -15.73 -32.73 17.89
C VAL A 214 -14.51 -33.64 17.90
N PRO A 215 -14.09 -34.19 16.74
CA PRO A 215 -12.89 -34.99 16.64
C PRO A 215 -11.65 -34.18 16.99
N HIS A 216 -10.64 -34.84 17.54
CA HIS A 216 -9.37 -34.22 17.88
C HIS A 216 -8.24 -34.81 17.04
N THR A 217 -8.16 -34.37 15.78
CA THR A 217 -7.16 -34.83 14.82
C THR A 217 -6.09 -33.75 14.67
N THR A 218 -4.81 -34.12 14.74
CA THR A 218 -3.73 -33.17 14.46
C THR A 218 -3.23 -33.33 13.03
N VAL A 219 -2.84 -32.21 12.42
CA VAL A 219 -2.16 -32.17 11.12
C VAL A 219 -0.82 -31.45 11.25
N PRO A 220 0.20 -31.89 10.49
CA PRO A 220 1.46 -31.17 10.45
C PRO A 220 1.27 -29.86 9.68
N LEU A 221 1.53 -28.73 10.35
CA LEU A 221 1.62 -27.45 9.67
C LEU A 221 3.07 -27.16 9.30
N ARG A 222 3.34 -27.17 7.99
CA ARG A 222 4.61 -26.69 7.43
C ARG A 222 4.53 -25.19 7.21
N ILE A 223 4.91 -24.44 8.24
CA ILE A 223 5.03 -22.98 8.14
C ILE A 223 6.32 -22.68 7.35
N ASP A 224 6.19 -21.92 6.27
CA ASP A 224 7.35 -21.55 5.45
C ASP A 224 8.34 -20.70 6.26
N SER A 225 9.63 -21.04 6.14
CA SER A 225 10.69 -20.71 7.10
C SER A 225 11.07 -19.23 7.15
N LYS A 226 10.57 -18.41 6.22
CA LYS A 226 10.90 -16.99 6.14
C LYS A 226 10.27 -16.12 7.24
N THR A 227 9.26 -16.61 7.97
CA THR A 227 8.57 -15.82 9.00
C THR A 227 9.09 -16.06 10.42
N PHE A 228 9.63 -17.25 10.73
CA PHE A 228 9.99 -17.64 12.11
C PHE A 228 11.39 -18.26 12.29
N GLY A 229 12.22 -18.33 11.24
CA GLY A 229 13.64 -18.68 11.37
C GLY A 229 13.95 -20.13 11.77
N ILE A 230 12.94 -21.01 11.83
CA ILE A 230 13.07 -22.44 12.14
C ILE A 230 12.13 -23.20 11.21
N HIS A 231 12.59 -24.30 10.61
CA HIS A 231 11.72 -25.30 10.01
C HIS A 231 10.99 -26.05 11.15
N SER A 232 10.01 -25.41 11.78
CA SER A 232 9.19 -26.07 12.80
C SER A 232 7.96 -26.66 12.13
N VAL A 233 7.91 -27.99 12.02
CA VAL A 233 6.64 -28.68 11.87
C VAL A 233 5.94 -28.55 13.23
N THR A 234 4.81 -27.85 13.27
CA THR A 234 3.97 -27.78 14.46
C THR A 234 2.73 -28.62 14.22
N GLU A 235 2.42 -29.52 15.16
CA GLU A 235 1.14 -30.22 15.17
C GLU A 235 0.04 -29.22 15.51
N MET A 236 -0.93 -29.06 14.61
CA MET A 236 -2.08 -28.19 14.79
C MET A 236 -3.35 -29.03 14.84
N LEU A 237 -4.27 -28.69 15.74
CA LEU A 237 -5.62 -29.28 15.74
C LEU A 237 -6.32 -28.93 14.42
N GLN A 238 -6.60 -29.95 13.60
CA GLN A 238 -7.14 -29.80 12.25
C GLN A 238 -8.50 -29.10 12.26
N GLN A 239 -9.31 -29.36 13.29
CA GLN A 239 -10.62 -28.72 13.49
C GLN A 239 -10.47 -27.23 13.74
N ALA A 240 -9.50 -26.82 14.56
CA ALA A 240 -9.20 -25.40 14.80
C ALA A 240 -8.62 -24.70 13.56
N ALA A 241 -7.92 -25.43 12.69
CA ALA A 241 -7.45 -24.93 11.39
C ALA A 241 -8.58 -24.78 10.36
N ALA A 242 -9.54 -25.71 10.36
CA ALA A 242 -10.63 -25.74 9.39
C ALA A 242 -11.75 -24.76 9.71
N PHE A 243 -12.11 -24.63 10.99
CA PHE A 243 -13.27 -23.88 11.43
C PHE A 243 -13.30 -22.39 11.00
N PRO A 244 -12.17 -21.67 10.96
CA PRO A 244 -12.15 -20.30 10.42
C PRO A 244 -12.63 -20.19 8.97
N ALA A 245 -12.55 -21.25 8.15
CA ALA A 245 -13.12 -21.23 6.80
C ALA A 245 -14.65 -21.09 6.81
N LEU A 246 -15.33 -21.63 7.82
CA LEU A 246 -16.77 -21.46 8.02
C LEU A 246 -17.08 -20.06 8.58
N LEU A 247 -16.26 -19.56 9.50
CA LEU A 247 -16.41 -18.19 10.02
C LEU A 247 -16.25 -17.12 8.93
N ALA A 248 -15.36 -17.36 7.95
CA ALA A 248 -15.14 -16.47 6.82
C ALA A 248 -16.43 -16.18 6.00
N LEU A 249 -17.40 -17.10 6.01
CA LEU A 249 -18.68 -16.92 5.33
C LEU A 249 -19.51 -15.77 5.93
N ALA A 250 -19.26 -15.37 7.18
CA ALA A 250 -19.89 -14.23 7.83
C ALA A 250 -19.45 -12.87 7.28
N ASN A 251 -18.36 -12.80 6.51
CA ASN A 251 -17.82 -11.54 6.02
C ASN A 251 -18.70 -10.97 4.90
N ASP A 252 -19.09 -9.68 4.97
CA ASP A 252 -19.93 -9.02 3.97
C ASP A 252 -19.23 -8.80 2.62
N ASP A 253 -17.89 -8.71 2.59
CA ASP A 253 -17.14 -8.64 1.34
C ASP A 253 -16.95 -10.05 0.76
N PRO A 254 -17.58 -10.37 -0.39
CA PRO A 254 -17.50 -11.70 -0.99
C PRO A 254 -16.07 -12.09 -1.39
N LEU A 255 -15.21 -11.13 -1.75
CA LEU A 255 -13.81 -11.41 -2.08
C LEU A 255 -13.03 -11.81 -0.83
N ALA A 256 -13.21 -11.07 0.27
CA ALA A 256 -12.58 -11.38 1.55
C ALA A 256 -13.03 -12.74 2.07
N ALA A 257 -14.35 -13.02 2.03
CA ALA A 257 -14.90 -14.32 2.42
C ALA A 257 -14.28 -15.48 1.62
N ALA A 258 -14.14 -15.32 0.31
CA ALA A 258 -13.56 -16.34 -0.56
C ALA A 258 -12.07 -16.59 -0.28
N ILE A 259 -11.28 -15.52 -0.17
CA ILE A 259 -9.84 -15.61 0.12
C ILE A 259 -9.62 -16.29 1.47
N ASP A 260 -10.33 -15.84 2.50
CA ASP A 260 -10.17 -16.36 3.86
C ASP A 260 -10.63 -17.82 3.94
N ALA A 261 -11.76 -18.17 3.32
CA ALA A 261 -12.25 -19.55 3.29
C ALA A 261 -11.28 -20.49 2.56
N VAL A 262 -10.75 -20.09 1.41
CA VAL A 262 -9.79 -20.90 0.63
C VAL A 262 -8.45 -21.04 1.37
N TYR A 263 -7.97 -19.96 1.99
CA TYR A 263 -6.75 -19.98 2.79
C TYR A 263 -6.87 -20.95 3.97
N ASN A 264 -7.92 -20.83 4.78
CA ASN A 264 -8.11 -21.69 5.96
C ASN A 264 -8.40 -23.15 5.55
N ALA A 265 -9.12 -23.38 4.45
CA ALA A 265 -9.29 -24.71 3.89
C ALA A 265 -7.94 -25.32 3.47
N ALA A 266 -7.05 -24.55 2.85
CA ALA A 266 -5.70 -25.00 2.48
C ALA A 266 -4.85 -25.37 3.71
N ILE A 267 -4.95 -24.61 4.81
CA ILE A 267 -4.28 -24.95 6.08
C ILE A 267 -4.84 -26.27 6.65
N ALA A 268 -6.16 -26.45 6.66
CA ALA A 268 -6.80 -27.64 7.21
C ALA A 268 -6.45 -28.94 6.47
N HIS A 269 -6.08 -28.86 5.19
CA HIS A 269 -5.63 -30.01 4.40
C HIS A 269 -4.17 -30.41 4.70
N GLY A 270 -3.38 -29.58 5.40
CA GLY A 270 -2.02 -29.94 5.80
C GLY A 270 -1.15 -30.40 4.61
N ASP A 271 -0.65 -31.64 4.67
CA ASP A 271 0.16 -32.23 3.59
C ASP A 271 -0.64 -32.50 2.29
N ASP A 272 -1.97 -32.61 2.35
CA ASP A 272 -2.85 -32.76 1.17
C ASP A 272 -3.22 -31.42 0.50
N ARG A 273 -2.58 -30.32 0.90
CA ARG A 273 -2.87 -28.96 0.41
C ARG A 273 -2.76 -28.83 -1.12
N ASP A 274 -1.77 -29.46 -1.75
CA ASP A 274 -1.56 -29.35 -3.20
C ASP A 274 -2.71 -30.01 -3.99
N ARG A 275 -3.27 -31.10 -3.44
CA ARG A 275 -4.48 -31.73 -3.98
C ARG A 275 -5.68 -30.81 -3.80
N PHE A 276 -5.82 -30.17 -2.65
CA PHE A 276 -6.87 -29.17 -2.43
C PHE A 276 -6.81 -28.03 -3.46
N PHE A 277 -5.62 -27.47 -3.75
CA PHE A 277 -5.49 -26.42 -4.77
C PHE A 277 -5.80 -26.91 -6.18
N THR A 278 -5.44 -28.16 -6.51
CA THR A 278 -5.82 -28.78 -7.79
C THR A 278 -7.36 -28.86 -7.93
N ASP A 279 -8.04 -29.29 -6.88
CA ASP A 279 -9.51 -29.34 -6.84
C ASP A 279 -10.11 -27.92 -6.93
N ALA A 280 -9.54 -26.96 -6.18
CA ALA A 280 -9.98 -25.55 -6.19
C ALA A 280 -9.84 -24.92 -7.58
N HIS A 281 -8.72 -25.17 -8.27
CA HIS A 281 -8.52 -24.71 -9.63
C HIS A 281 -9.55 -25.27 -10.59
N THR A 282 -10.05 -26.49 -10.36
CA THR A 282 -11.08 -27.12 -11.19
C THR A 282 -12.46 -26.56 -10.88
N ALA A 283 -12.78 -26.36 -9.60
CA ALA A 283 -14.07 -25.85 -9.15
C ALA A 283 -14.29 -24.36 -9.49
N LEU A 284 -13.22 -23.57 -9.53
CA LEU A 284 -13.26 -22.12 -9.76
C LEU A 284 -13.00 -21.72 -11.23
N ARG A 285 -12.94 -22.66 -12.16
CA ARG A 285 -13.02 -22.35 -13.60
C ARG A 285 -14.38 -21.75 -13.95
#